data_AF-A4N7B2-F1
#
_entry.id   AF-A4N7B2-F1
#
_cell.length_a   1.000
_cell.length_b   1.000
_cell.length_c   1.000
_cell.angle_alpha   90.00
_cell.angle_beta   90.00
_cell.angle_gamma   90.00
#
_symmetry.space_group_name_H-M   'P 1'
#
loop_
_entity.id
_entity.type
_entity.pdbx_description
1 polymer ?
#
loop_
_entity_poly.entity_id
_entity_poly.type
_entity_poly.pdbx_seq_one_letter_code
_entity_poly.pdbx_strand_id
1 'polypeptide(L)' 'MVDDLVDEGNTARAIRQMYPNAKFVSVFAKPAGAELVDDYVIDIPQNTWIEQPWDLGLTFVPPLFRK' A
#
# COMPACT_ATOMS: atom_id res chain seq x y z
N MET A 1 -12.07 -8.95 0.95
CA MET A 1 -10.76 -8.71 1.58
C MET A 1 -10.32 -7.30 1.18
N VAL A 2 -9.79 -6.52 2.13
CA VAL A 2 -9.32 -5.16 1.88
C VAL A 2 -7.90 -5.06 2.42
N ASP A 3 -7.00 -4.45 1.64
CA ASP A 3 -5.62 -4.17 2.04
C ASP A 3 -5.27 -2.71 1.74
N ASP A 4 -4.22 -2.17 2.35
CA ASP A 4 -3.79 -0.79 2.11
C ASP A 4 -3.02 -0.67 0.79
N LEU A 5 -2.11 -1.61 0.51
CA LEU A 5 -1.22 -1.60 -0.64
C LEU A 5 -1.00 -3.01 -1.20
N VAL A 6 -1.06 -3.15 -2.53
CA VAL A 6 -0.43 -4.28 -3.23
C VAL A 6 0.86 -3.84 -3.92
N ASP A 7 2.00 -4.35 -3.45
CA ASP A 7 3.34 -4.06 -4.00
C ASP A 7 3.80 -5.16 -4.97
N GLU A 8 4.69 -6.08 -4.55
CA GLU A 8 5.16 -7.22 -5.36
C GLU A 8 4.12 -8.36 -5.49
N GLY A 9 3.03 -8.27 -4.71
CA GLY A 9 1.92 -9.21 -4.80
C GLY A 9 2.05 -10.53 -4.03
N ASN A 10 3.09 -10.70 -3.20
CA ASN A 10 3.26 -11.95 -2.42
C ASN A 10 2.08 -12.21 -1.48
N THR A 11 1.68 -11.19 -0.69
CA THR A 11 0.50 -11.27 0.19
C THR A 11 -0.78 -11.49 -0.62
N ALA A 12 -0.95 -10.79 -1.74
CA ALA A 12 -2.09 -10.94 -2.63
C ALA A 12 -2.26 -12.38 -3.15
N ARG A 13 -1.17 -13.01 -3.59
CA ARG A 13 -1.18 -14.42 -4.02
C ARG A 13 -1.61 -15.36 -2.90
N ALA A 14 -1.08 -15.18 -1.69
CA ALA A 14 -1.47 -15.98 -0.53
C ALA A 14 -2.96 -15.78 -0.18
N ILE A 15 -3.45 -14.54 -0.22
CA ILE A 15 -4.86 -14.23 -0.01
C ILE A 15 -5.74 -14.92 -1.04
N ARG A 16 -5.38 -14.90 -2.34
CA ARG A 16 -6.13 -15.58 -3.41
C ARG A 16 -6.17 -17.10 -3.22
N GLN A 17 -5.11 -17.70 -2.70
CA GLN A 17 -5.11 -19.12 -2.37
C GLN A 17 -6.04 -19.45 -1.20
N MET A 18 -6.04 -18.63 -0.15
CA MET A 18 -6.87 -18.86 1.05
C MET A 18 -8.34 -18.50 0.83
N TYR A 19 -8.61 -17.46 0.04
CA TYR A 19 -9.93 -16.87 -0.14
C TYR A 19 -10.25 -16.68 -1.64
N PRO A 20 -10.31 -17.77 -2.44
CA PRO A 20 -10.41 -17.67 -3.89
C PRO A 20 -11.68 -16.99 -4.40
N ASN A 21 -12.76 -17.00 -3.60
CA ASN A 21 -14.06 -16.45 -3.97
C ASN A 21 -14.31 -15.04 -3.40
N ALA A 22 -13.36 -14.47 -2.66
CA ALA A 22 -13.54 -13.14 -2.08
C ALA A 22 -13.20 -12.05 -3.10
N LYS A 23 -14.03 -10.99 -3.17
CA LYS A 23 -13.59 -9.74 -3.82
C LYS A 23 -12.44 -9.17 -3.00
N PHE A 24 -11.27 -9.06 -3.61
CA PHE A 24 -10.06 -8.54 -3.00
C PHE A 24 -9.72 -7.17 -3.59
N VAL A 25 -9.66 -6.14 -2.76
CA VAL A 25 -9.42 -4.75 -3.20
C VAL A 25 -8.33 -4.09 -2.35
N SER A 26 -7.65 -3.09 -2.91
CA SER A 26 -6.66 -2.29 -2.16
C SER A 26 -6.88 -0.78 -2.33
N VAL A 27 -6.29 0.03 -1.45
CA VAL A 27 -6.28 1.50 -1.64
C VAL A 27 -5.28 1.88 -2.73
N PHE A 28 -4.06 1.36 -2.62
CA PHE A 28 -2.98 1.59 -3.58
C PHE A 28 -2.58 0.30 -4.31
N ALA A 29 -2.15 0.43 -5.57
CA ALA A 29 -1.55 -0.67 -6.32
C ALA A 29 -0.32 -0.23 -7.10
N LYS A 30 0.74 -1.03 -7.02
CA LYS A 30 1.92 -0.93 -7.90
C LYS A 30 1.80 -1.87 -9.09
N PRO A 31 2.46 -1.59 -10.23
CA PRO A 31 2.34 -2.38 -11.45
C PRO A 31 2.59 -3.89 -11.26
N ALA A 32 3.55 -4.30 -10.42
CA ALA A 32 3.86 -5.71 -10.22
C ALA A 32 2.77 -6.49 -9.45
N GLY A 33 1.88 -5.80 -8.75
CA GLY A 33 0.85 -6.39 -7.89
C GLY A 33 -0.59 -6.09 -8.32
N ALA A 34 -0.80 -5.11 -9.19
CA ALA A 34 -2.12 -4.60 -9.56
C ALA A 34 -3.05 -5.68 -10.15
N GLU A 35 -2.52 -6.62 -10.95
CA GLU A 35 -3.30 -7.70 -11.56
C GLU A 35 -3.84 -8.75 -10.57
N LEU A 36 -3.39 -8.71 -9.31
CA LEU A 36 -3.75 -9.70 -8.29
C LEU A 36 -4.95 -9.26 -7.43
N VAL A 37 -5.32 -7.98 -7.48
CA VAL A 37 -6.53 -7.42 -6.85
C VAL A 37 -7.65 -7.29 -7.89
N ASP A 38 -8.90 -7.35 -7.45
CA ASP A 38 -10.08 -7.15 -8.30
C ASP A 38 -10.34 -5.66 -8.58
N ASP A 39 -9.86 -4.78 -7.69
CA ASP A 39 -10.12 -3.34 -7.75
C ASP A 39 -9.13 -2.58 -6.86
N TYR A 40 -8.83 -1.33 -7.21
CA TYR A 40 -8.05 -0.43 -6.37
C TYR A 40 -8.32 1.04 -6.71
N VAL A 41 -7.93 1.96 -5.84
CA VAL A 41 -8.27 3.39 -5.99
C VAL A 41 -7.17 4.17 -6.71
N ILE A 42 -5.90 3.98 -6.33
CA ILE A 42 -4.78 4.81 -6.81
C ILE A 42 -3.64 3.93 -7.33
N ASP A 43 -3.29 4.13 -8.59
CA ASP A 43 -2.03 3.66 -9.18
C ASP A 43 -0.84 4.42 -8.62
N ILE A 44 0.20 3.69 -8.21
CA ILE A 44 1.49 4.27 -7.83
C ILE A 44 2.64 3.60 -8.59
N PRO A 45 3.66 4.35 -9.04
CA PRO A 45 4.83 3.76 -9.66
C PRO A 45 5.51 2.70 -8.78
N GLN A 46 6.08 1.67 -9.40
CA GLN A 46 6.71 0.56 -8.68
C GLN A 46 7.82 1.02 -7.73
N ASN A 47 8.58 2.04 -8.14
CA ASN A 47 9.70 2.61 -7.39
C ASN A 47 9.30 3.71 -6.40
N THR A 48 8.00 3.97 -6.21
CA THR A 48 7.54 4.93 -5.21
C THR A 48 7.76 4.39 -3.80
N TRP A 49 8.45 5.21 -2.99
CA TRP A 49 8.47 5.08 -1.54
C TRP A 49 7.18 5.66 -0.98
N ILE A 50 6.41 4.86 -0.25
CA ILE A 50 5.15 5.27 0.37
C ILE A 50 5.28 5.15 1.88
N GLU A 51 4.82 6.17 2.60
CA GLU A 51 4.69 6.18 4.05
C GLU A 51 3.22 6.29 4.40
N GLN A 52 2.71 5.34 5.17
CA GLN A 52 1.30 5.38 5.56
C GLN A 52 1.11 6.34 6.74
N PRO A 53 -0.09 6.93 6.91
CA PRO A 53 -0.34 7.87 7.99
C PRO A 53 -0.05 7.33 9.39
N TRP A 54 -0.17 6.02 9.59
CA TRP A 54 0.08 5.35 10.89
C TRP A 54 1.56 5.05 11.15
N ASP A 55 2.42 5.12 10.15
CA ASP A 55 3.89 5.07 10.33
C ASP A 55 4.45 6.44 10.70
N LEU A 56 3.66 7.49 10.51
CA LEU A 56 3.97 8.88 10.84
C LEU A 56 3.44 9.26 12.22
N GLY A 57 4.05 10.30 12.81
CA GLY A 57 3.63 10.84 14.09
C GLY A 57 4.02 12.30 14.24
N LEU A 58 3.34 13.00 15.16
CA LEU A 58 3.70 14.36 15.52
C LEU A 58 5.02 14.34 16.32
N THR A 59 6.06 14.96 15.78
CA THR A 59 7.37 15.05 16.41
C THR A 59 7.84 16.50 16.46
N PHE A 60 8.67 16.82 17.46
CA PHE A 60 9.31 18.13 17.52
C PHE A 60 10.37 18.26 16.43
N VAL A 61 10.19 19.24 15.54
CA VAL A 61 11.22 19.65 14.57
C VAL A 61 11.89 20.92 15.09
N PRO A 62 13.22 20.93 15.29
CA PRO A 62 13.95 22.12 15.74
C PRO A 62 13.74 23.32 14.80
N PRO A 63 13.80 24.56 15.32
CA PRO A 63 13.80 25.75 14.47
C PRO A 63 14.95 25.72 13.46
N LEU A 64 14.70 26.22 12.24
CA LEU A 64 15.70 26.27 11.17
C LEU A 64 16.94 27.12 11.52
N PHE A 65 16.78 28.10 12.42
CA PHE A 65 17.86 28.91 12.94
C PHE A 65 17.68 29.14 14.45
N ARG A 66 18.78 29.06 15.21
CA ARG A 66 18.86 29.42 16.62
C ARG A 66 19.89 30.55 16.77
N LYS A 67 19.48 31.66 17.37
CA LYS A 67 20.37 32.78 17.73
C LYS A 67 21.37 32.36 18.80
#